data_AF-A0A2V8PG83-F1
#
_entry.id   AF-A0A2V8PG83-F1
#
_cell.length_a   1.000
_cell.length_b   1.000
_cell.length_c   1.000
_cell.angle_alpha   90.00
_cell.angle_beta   90.00
_cell.angle_gamma   90.00
#
_symmetry.space_group_name_H-M   'P 1'
#
loop_
_entity.id
_entity.type
_entity.pdbx_description
1 polymer ?
#
loop_
_entity_poly.entity_id
_entity_poly.type
_entity_poly.pdbx_seq_one_letter_code
_entity_poly.pdbx_strand_id
1 'polypeptide(L)'
;MRREPIEFGLLFKGFDYFVPALVAAAIQIVPVLVLVILGDLIFFAFTFAVMPHDRGESLPLIFWFGLTVFVIFAMIVSLVVHAVFLFAYPLIVDRQLSGWEAIKTSYRAVLKNLGGIVGLIFLNVGLGIVGFLCCFVGVYFVLPVTYAAYAAAYRQVFPETSMNFPPSPPPPPASWAA
;
A
#
# COMPACT_ATOMS: atom_id res chain seq x y z
N MET A 1 2.72 3.64 22.63
CA MET A 1 3.37 2.31 22.71
C MET A 1 2.90 1.63 23.98
N ARG A 2 2.13 0.56 23.85
CA ARG A 2 1.52 -0.19 24.97
C ARG A 2 2.63 -0.98 25.68
N ARG A 3 2.74 -0.87 27.01
CA ARG A 3 3.76 -1.57 27.83
C ARG A 3 3.42 -3.06 28.01
N GLU A 4 3.19 -3.79 26.92
CA GLU A 4 2.98 -5.24 26.96
C GLU A 4 4.33 -5.97 26.90
N PRO A 5 4.49 -7.12 27.58
CA PRO A 5 5.70 -7.92 27.51
C PRO A 5 5.97 -8.36 26.06
N ILE A 6 7.21 -8.18 25.60
CA ILE A 6 7.62 -8.58 24.25
C ILE A 6 7.89 -10.08 24.26
N GLU A 7 6.91 -10.84 23.78
CA GLU A 7 7.03 -12.29 23.63
C GLU A 7 7.29 -12.66 22.16
N PHE A 8 8.00 -13.76 21.94
CA PHE A 8 8.27 -14.28 20.59
C PHE A 8 6.99 -14.50 19.77
N GLY A 9 5.87 -14.83 20.42
CA GLY A 9 4.56 -14.98 19.80
C GLY A 9 4.03 -13.72 19.09
N LEU A 10 4.49 -12.52 19.46
CA LEU A 10 4.09 -11.28 18.81
C LEU A 10 4.50 -11.22 17.32
N LEU A 11 5.57 -11.93 16.93
CA LEU A 11 5.98 -12.05 15.53
C LEU A 11 4.91 -12.75 14.68
N PHE A 12 4.15 -13.66 15.29
CA PHE A 12 3.13 -14.46 14.60
C PHE A 12 1.71 -13.91 14.78
N LYS A 13 1.52 -12.88 15.59
CA LYS A 13 0.19 -12.27 15.83
C LYS A 13 -0.47 -11.76 14.56
N GLY A 14 0.30 -11.44 13.52
CA GLY A 14 -0.25 -11.08 12.20
C GLY A 14 -1.04 -12.22 11.54
N PHE A 15 -0.74 -13.48 11.85
CA PHE A 15 -1.43 -14.64 11.28
C PHE A 15 -2.87 -14.78 11.79
N ASP A 16 -3.22 -14.18 12.93
CA ASP A 16 -4.61 -14.13 13.42
C ASP A 16 -5.54 -13.45 12.41
N TYR A 17 -4.98 -12.59 11.54
CA TYR A 17 -5.69 -11.83 10.52
C TYR A 17 -5.47 -12.37 9.10
N PHE A 18 -4.91 -13.58 8.97
CA PHE A 18 -4.53 -14.15 7.68
C PHE A 18 -5.72 -14.26 6.71
N VAL A 19 -6.87 -14.75 7.16
CA VAL A 19 -8.03 -14.96 6.27
C VAL A 19 -8.59 -13.64 5.74
N PRO A 20 -8.88 -12.61 6.56
CA PRO A 20 -9.29 -11.29 6.05
C PRO A 20 -8.24 -10.66 5.12
N ALA A 21 -6.95 -10.79 5.44
CA ALA A 21 -5.86 -10.28 4.62
C ALA A 21 -5.76 -11.02 3.27
N LEU A 22 -5.97 -12.35 3.27
CA LEU A 22 -5.99 -13.17 2.07
C LEU A 22 -7.16 -12.78 1.14
N VAL A 23 -8.34 -12.53 1.71
CA VAL A 23 -9.49 -12.04 0.94
C VAL A 23 -9.18 -10.68 0.33
N ALA A 24 -8.61 -9.75 1.10
CA ALA A 24 -8.23 -8.45 0.56
C ALA A 24 -7.16 -8.57 -0.54
N ALA A 25 -6.16 -9.42 -0.34
CA ALA A 25 -5.12 -9.71 -1.31
C ALA A 25 -5.69 -10.35 -2.58
N ALA A 26 -6.64 -11.29 -2.49
CA ALA A 26 -7.29 -11.88 -3.65
C ALA A 26 -8.09 -10.85 -4.44
N ILE A 27 -8.83 -9.96 -3.76
CA ILE A 27 -9.58 -8.86 -4.37
C ILE A 27 -8.63 -7.84 -5.04
N GLN A 28 -7.42 -7.67 -4.53
CA GLN A 28 -6.40 -6.84 -5.16
C GLN A 28 -5.76 -7.54 -6.36
N ILE A 29 -5.24 -8.75 -6.16
CA ILE A 29 -4.36 -9.44 -7.09
C ILE A 29 -5.14 -9.97 -8.28
N VAL A 30 -6.30 -10.60 -8.10
CA VAL A 30 -7.01 -11.25 -9.21
C VAL A 30 -7.41 -10.24 -10.30
N PRO A 31 -8.08 -9.11 -10.00
CA PRO A 31 -8.43 -8.13 -11.03
C PRO A 31 -7.21 -7.48 -11.66
N VAL A 32 -6.19 -7.14 -10.86
CA VAL A 32 -4.93 -6.56 -11.38
C VAL A 32 -4.24 -7.53 -12.30
N LEU A 33 -4.15 -8.82 -11.93
CA LEU A 33 -3.54 -9.86 -12.74
C LEU A 33 -4.28 -10.03 -14.05
N VAL A 34 -5.61 -10.08 -14.04
CA VAL A 34 -6.43 -10.14 -15.26
C VAL A 34 -6.18 -8.92 -16.14
N LEU A 35 -6.19 -7.71 -15.57
CA LEU A 35 -5.95 -6.47 -16.33
C LEU A 35 -4.54 -6.41 -16.92
N VAL A 36 -3.53 -6.83 -16.16
CA VAL A 36 -2.14 -6.88 -16.62
C VAL A 36 -1.98 -7.89 -17.73
N ILE A 37 -2.46 -9.14 -17.55
CA ILE A 37 -2.38 -10.17 -18.57
C ILE A 37 -3.10 -9.73 -19.85
N LEU A 38 -4.32 -9.19 -19.75
CA LEU A 38 -5.05 -8.71 -20.92
C LEU A 38 -4.32 -7.54 -21.59
N GLY A 39 -3.80 -6.59 -20.80
CA GLY A 39 -3.01 -5.47 -21.31
C GLY A 39 -1.76 -5.93 -22.04
N ASP A 40 -1.01 -6.87 -21.46
CA ASP A 40 0.20 -7.45 -22.05
C ASP A 40 -0.14 -8.22 -23.33
N LEU A 41 -1.20 -9.03 -23.35
CA LEU A 41 -1.63 -9.75 -24.55
C LEU A 41 -1.98 -8.79 -25.68
N ILE A 42 -2.71 -7.71 -25.39
CA ILE A 42 -3.05 -6.67 -26.37
C ILE A 42 -1.78 -5.97 -26.87
N PHE A 43 -0.88 -5.61 -25.96
CA PHE A 43 0.38 -4.93 -26.29
C PHE A 43 1.29 -5.82 -27.13
N PHE A 44 1.42 -7.09 -26.80
CA PHE A 44 2.20 -8.06 -27.58
C PHE A 44 1.56 -8.31 -28.95
N ALA A 45 0.24 -8.50 -29.03
CA ALA A 45 -0.46 -8.66 -30.31
C ALA A 45 -0.25 -7.44 -31.23
N PHE A 46 -0.35 -6.22 -30.67
CA PHE A 46 -0.04 -4.98 -31.38
C PHE A 46 1.41 -4.93 -31.84
N THR A 47 2.36 -5.29 -30.96
CA THR A 47 3.79 -5.32 -31.28
C THR A 47 4.09 -6.27 -32.43
N PHE A 48 3.55 -7.49 -32.39
CA PHE A 48 3.71 -8.46 -33.48
C PHE A 48 3.10 -7.97 -34.80
N ALA A 49 1.96 -7.29 -34.76
CA ALA A 49 1.31 -6.75 -35.96
C ALA A 49 2.12 -5.64 -36.63
N VAL A 50 2.96 -4.93 -35.88
CA VAL A 50 3.72 -3.77 -36.35
C VAL A 50 5.23 -4.09 -36.49
N MET A 51 5.64 -5.33 -36.20
CA MET A 51 7.04 -5.73 -36.25
C MET A 51 7.54 -5.82 -37.70
N PRO A 52 8.67 -5.17 -38.02
CA PRO A 52 9.33 -5.36 -39.31
C PRO A 52 9.73 -6.84 -39.49
N HIS A 53 9.47 -7.39 -40.67
CA HIS A 53 9.80 -8.79 -40.97
C HIS A 53 11.24 -8.95 -41.49
N ASP A 54 11.86 -7.85 -41.94
CA ASP A 54 13.20 -7.84 -42.48
C ASP A 54 14.26 -7.67 -41.38
N ARG A 55 15.29 -8.52 -41.42
CA ARG A 55 16.42 -8.46 -40.49
C ARG A 55 17.27 -7.21 -40.76
N GLY A 56 17.21 -6.25 -39.83
CA GLY A 56 18.07 -5.06 -39.84
C GLY A 56 17.31 -3.72 -39.77
N GLU A 57 16.00 -3.73 -39.93
CA GLU A 57 15.19 -2.53 -39.72
C GLU A 57 15.03 -2.20 -38.23
N SER A 58 15.18 -0.91 -37.90
CA SER A 58 14.87 -0.39 -36.57
C SER A 58 13.37 -0.44 -36.31
N LEU A 59 12.99 -0.65 -35.05
CA LEU A 59 11.57 -0.62 -34.64
C LEU A 59 10.90 0.70 -35.06
N PRO A 60 9.68 0.63 -35.65
CA PRO A 60 9.02 1.81 -36.18
C PRO A 60 8.61 2.78 -35.05
N LEU A 61 8.53 4.08 -35.34
CA LEU A 61 8.19 5.13 -34.36
C LEU A 61 6.91 4.80 -33.56
N ILE A 62 5.91 4.23 -34.24
CA ILE A 62 4.63 3.86 -33.65
C ILE A 62 4.76 2.80 -32.55
N PHE A 63 5.78 1.93 -32.60
CA PHE A 63 6.08 0.98 -31.53
C PHE A 63 6.50 1.71 -30.25
N TRP A 64 7.47 2.62 -30.35
CA TRP A 64 7.97 3.38 -29.19
C TRP A 64 6.90 4.27 -28.58
N PHE A 65 6.07 4.88 -29.43
CA PHE A 65 4.91 5.64 -28.99
C PHE A 65 3.91 4.73 -28.24
N GLY A 66 3.56 3.58 -28.83
CA GLY A 66 2.67 2.59 -28.21
C GLY A 66 3.19 2.07 -26.87
N LEU A 67 4.48 1.74 -26.79
CA LEU A 67 5.15 1.32 -25.56
C LEU A 67 5.08 2.40 -24.48
N THR A 68 5.36 3.66 -24.84
CA THR A 68 5.31 4.78 -23.90
C THR A 68 3.91 4.98 -23.34
N VAL A 69 2.89 4.97 -24.19
CA VAL A 69 1.48 5.09 -23.78
C VAL A 69 1.08 3.91 -22.89
N PHE A 70 1.46 2.69 -23.25
CA PHE A 70 1.18 1.49 -22.47
C PHE A 70 1.80 1.55 -21.08
N VAL A 71 3.09 1.91 -20.97
CA VAL A 71 3.80 2.03 -19.68
C VAL A 71 3.17 3.11 -18.80
N ILE A 72 2.83 4.28 -19.36
CA ILE A 72 2.17 5.35 -18.61
C ILE A 72 0.80 4.90 -18.11
N PHE A 73 0.01 4.25 -18.97
CA PHE A 73 -1.29 3.73 -18.59
C PHE A 73 -1.19 2.70 -17.47
N ALA A 74 -0.31 1.71 -17.61
CA ALA A 74 -0.06 0.68 -16.59
C ALA A 74 0.38 1.30 -15.26
N MET A 75 1.27 2.29 -15.31
CA MET A 75 1.75 3.03 -14.14
C MET A 75 0.60 3.78 -13.43
N ILE A 76 -0.29 4.43 -14.18
CA ILE A 76 -1.45 5.13 -13.60
C ILE A 76 -2.38 4.11 -12.92
N VAL A 77 -2.71 3.00 -13.60
CA VAL A 77 -3.56 1.94 -13.02
C VAL A 77 -2.94 1.39 -11.74
N SER A 78 -1.63 1.10 -11.73
CA SER A 78 -0.95 0.57 -10.55
C SER A 78 -0.95 1.56 -9.39
N LEU A 79 -0.76 2.86 -9.64
CA LEU A 79 -0.82 3.91 -8.62
C LEU A 79 -2.22 4.05 -8.03
N VAL A 80 -3.26 3.98 -8.87
CA VAL A 80 -4.66 4.04 -8.41
C VAL A 80 -4.98 2.83 -7.54
N VAL A 81 -4.62 1.62 -7.98
CA VAL A 81 -4.82 0.40 -7.19
C VAL A 81 -4.05 0.51 -5.86
N HIS A 82 -2.78 0.91 -5.89
CA HIS A 82 -1.99 1.08 -4.66
C HIS A 82 -2.66 2.06 -3.69
N ALA A 83 -3.17 3.19 -4.19
CA ALA A 83 -3.87 4.16 -3.37
C ALA A 83 -5.13 3.55 -2.73
N VAL A 84 -5.96 2.83 -3.48
CA VAL A 84 -7.19 2.18 -2.99
C VAL A 84 -6.90 1.21 -1.83
N PHE A 85 -5.83 0.44 -1.94
CA PHE A 85 -5.47 -0.59 -0.96
C PHE A 85 -4.51 -0.11 0.14
N LEU A 86 -4.03 1.13 0.07
CA LEU A 86 -2.99 1.69 0.94
C LEU A 86 -3.26 1.47 2.43
N PHE A 87 -4.51 1.63 2.87
CA PHE A 87 -4.90 1.48 4.26
C PHE A 87 -5.61 0.16 4.58
N ALA A 88 -5.87 -0.68 3.58
CA ALA A 88 -6.66 -1.90 3.76
C ALA A 88 -6.03 -2.86 4.79
N TYR A 89 -4.73 -3.14 4.69
CA TYR A 89 -4.05 -4.05 5.63
C TYR A 89 -3.96 -3.49 7.06
N PRO A 90 -3.56 -2.22 7.28
CA PRO A 90 -3.66 -1.60 8.60
C PRO A 90 -5.08 -1.65 9.19
N LEU A 91 -6.11 -1.37 8.40
CA LEU A 91 -7.53 -1.41 8.82
C LEU A 91 -7.97 -2.80 9.27
N ILE A 92 -7.50 -3.86 8.61
CA ILE A 92 -7.79 -5.24 8.99
C ILE A 92 -7.21 -5.56 10.37
N VAL A 93 -5.97 -5.17 10.64
CA VAL A 93 -5.29 -5.49 11.89
C VAL A 93 -5.79 -4.62 13.05
N ASP A 94 -5.84 -3.32 12.83
CA ASP A 94 -6.12 -2.30 13.87
C ASP A 94 -7.61 -2.25 14.23
N ARG A 95 -8.50 -2.31 13.22
CA ARG A 95 -9.94 -2.19 13.42
C ARG A 95 -10.70 -3.51 13.27
N GLN A 96 -9.98 -4.62 13.09
CA GLN A 96 -10.54 -5.98 12.95
C GLN A 96 -11.63 -6.07 11.87
N LEU A 97 -11.51 -5.28 10.79
CA LEU A 97 -12.47 -5.26 9.70
C LEU A 97 -12.31 -6.49 8.81
N SER A 98 -13.41 -6.95 8.21
CA SER A 98 -13.33 -7.94 7.13
C SER A 98 -12.62 -7.35 5.92
N GLY A 99 -12.00 -8.20 5.08
CA GLY A 99 -11.21 -7.74 3.93
C GLY A 99 -11.97 -6.77 3.01
N TRP A 100 -13.26 -7.03 2.77
CA TRP A 100 -14.11 -6.16 1.95
C TRP A 100 -14.43 -4.81 2.62
N GLU A 101 -14.77 -4.82 3.92
CA GLU A 101 -15.07 -3.59 4.67
C GLU A 101 -13.81 -2.72 4.81
N ALA A 102 -12.64 -3.34 4.97
CA ALA A 102 -11.37 -2.65 5.01
C ALA A 102 -11.06 -1.92 3.69
N ILE A 103 -11.26 -2.59 2.54
CA ILE A 103 -11.05 -1.97 1.22
C ILE A 103 -11.99 -0.78 1.01
N LYS A 104 -13.29 -0.94 1.30
CA LYS A 104 -14.27 0.16 1.16
C LYS A 104 -13.92 1.34 2.06
N THR A 105 -13.49 1.06 3.29
CA THR A 105 -13.07 2.10 4.23
C THR A 105 -11.81 2.80 3.75
N SER A 106 -10.82 2.05 3.27
CA SER A 106 -9.57 2.57 2.69
C SER A 106 -9.86 3.49 1.49
N TYR A 107 -10.66 3.02 0.53
CA TYR A 107 -11.06 3.82 -0.64
C TYR A 107 -11.71 5.15 -0.26
N ARG A 108 -12.69 5.12 0.65
CA ARG A 108 -13.36 6.34 1.12
C ARG A 108 -12.40 7.29 1.83
N ALA A 109 -11.47 6.75 2.61
CA ALA A 109 -10.48 7.55 3.32
C ALA A 109 -9.49 8.21 2.36
N VAL A 110 -9.07 7.51 1.31
CA VAL A 110 -8.22 8.03 0.24
C VAL A 110 -8.92 9.16 -0.51
N LEU A 111 -10.18 8.97 -0.90
CA LEU A 111 -10.97 10.01 -1.58
C LEU A 111 -11.15 11.28 -0.73
N LYS A 112 -11.28 11.14 0.59
CA LYS A 112 -11.38 12.30 1.50
C LYS A 112 -10.05 13.01 1.70
N ASN A 113 -8.93 12.33 1.48
CA ASN A 113 -7.58 12.82 1.75
C ASN A 113 -6.70 12.83 0.49
N LEU A 114 -7.28 13.05 -0.69
CA LEU A 114 -6.57 12.89 -1.97
C LEU A 114 -5.26 13.68 -2.04
N GLY A 115 -5.27 14.97 -1.65
CA GLY A 115 -4.07 15.81 -1.73
C GLY A 115 -2.90 15.26 -0.92
N GLY A 116 -3.14 14.86 0.33
CA GLY A 116 -2.12 14.29 1.20
C GLY A 116 -1.62 12.93 0.73
N ILE A 117 -2.53 12.06 0.29
CA ILE A 117 -2.18 10.72 -0.19
C ILE A 117 -1.42 10.77 -1.52
N VAL A 118 -1.86 11.61 -2.46
CA VAL A 118 -1.17 11.81 -3.74
C VAL A 118 0.23 12.37 -3.49
N GLY A 119 0.37 13.38 -2.64
CA GLY A 119 1.68 13.92 -2.26
C GLY A 119 2.60 12.86 -1.64
N LEU A 120 2.05 12.02 -0.75
CA LEU A 120 2.80 10.92 -0.13
C LEU A 120 3.23 9.85 -1.15
N ILE A 121 2.38 9.51 -2.11
CA ILE A 121 2.71 8.57 -3.19
C ILE A 121 3.83 9.14 -4.05
N PHE A 122 3.74 10.39 -4.50
CA PHE A 122 4.79 11.02 -5.30
C PHE A 122 6.11 11.15 -4.54
N LEU A 123 6.06 11.48 -3.24
CA LEU A 123 7.25 11.51 -2.39
C LEU A 123 7.93 10.12 -2.33
N ASN A 124 7.15 9.05 -2.15
CA ASN A 124 7.67 7.69 -2.13
C ASN A 124 8.22 7.24 -3.49
N VAL A 125 7.57 7.62 -4.59
CA VAL A 125 8.10 7.38 -5.96
C VAL A 125 9.45 8.09 -6.14
N GLY A 126 9.55 9.36 -5.74
CA GLY A 126 10.79 10.12 -5.81
C GLY A 126 11.91 9.51 -4.96
N LEU A 127 11.61 9.14 -3.71
CA LEU A 127 12.56 8.44 -2.84
C LEU A 127 12.97 7.08 -3.43
N GLY A 128 12.04 6.35 -4.04
CA GLY A 128 12.31 5.09 -4.73
C GLY A 128 13.29 5.27 -5.90
N ILE A 129 13.11 6.32 -6.71
CA ILE A 129 14.03 6.68 -7.80
C ILE A 129 15.42 7.01 -7.24
N VAL A 130 15.51 7.84 -6.20
CA VAL A 130 16.80 8.16 -5.57
C VAL A 130 17.47 6.91 -5.02
N GLY A 131 16.72 6.06 -4.33
CA GLY A 131 17.24 4.79 -3.80
C GLY A 131 17.75 3.85 -4.88
N PHE A 132 17.06 3.79 -6.02
CA PHE A 132 17.47 3.03 -7.21
C PHE A 132 18.76 3.59 -7.82
N LEU A 133 18.85 4.92 -7.99
CA LEU A 133 20.04 5.60 -8.56
C LEU A 133 21.29 5.43 -7.69
N CYS A 134 21.13 5.24 -6.37
CA CYS A 134 22.21 4.86 -5.45
C CYS A 134 22.59 3.37 -5.53
N CYS A 135 22.70 2.81 -6.74
CA CYS A 135 23.09 1.42 -7.02
C CYS A 135 22.25 0.37 -6.27
N PHE A 136 20.95 0.59 -6.11
CA PHE A 136 20.02 -0.24 -5.32
C PHE A 136 20.29 -0.35 -3.81
N VAL A 137 21.49 0.00 -3.34
CA VAL A 137 21.81 0.04 -1.91
C VAL A 137 20.91 1.05 -1.17
N GLY A 138 20.59 2.16 -1.82
CA GLY A 138 19.69 3.17 -1.29
C GLY A 138 18.28 2.67 -0.99
N VAL A 139 17.78 1.65 -1.71
CA VAL A 139 16.42 1.11 -1.52
C VAL A 139 16.24 0.54 -0.11
N TYR A 140 17.27 -0.10 0.45
CA TYR A 140 17.21 -0.65 1.82
C TYR A 140 17.00 0.44 2.89
N PHE A 141 17.47 1.66 2.64
CA PHE A 141 17.25 2.80 3.52
C PHE A 141 15.90 3.50 3.26
N VAL A 142 15.42 3.47 2.02
CA VAL A 142 14.12 4.04 1.65
C VAL A 142 12.97 3.20 2.21
N LEU A 143 13.08 1.87 2.21
CA LEU A 143 12.04 0.96 2.72
C LEU A 143 11.53 1.31 4.14
N PRO A 144 12.38 1.42 5.19
CA PRO A 144 11.90 1.76 6.52
C PRO A 144 11.26 3.16 6.57
N VAL A 145 11.76 4.11 5.77
CA VAL A 145 11.18 5.46 5.66
C VAL A 145 9.79 5.39 5.03
N THR A 146 9.62 4.62 3.96
CA THR A 146 8.32 4.39 3.30
C THR A 146 7.30 3.77 4.27
N TYR A 147 7.69 2.74 5.01
CA TYR A 147 6.81 2.13 6.02
C TYR A 147 6.44 3.11 7.13
N ALA A 148 7.40 3.89 7.64
CA ALA A 148 7.14 4.92 8.66
C ALA A 148 6.20 6.02 8.13
N ALA A 149 6.37 6.44 6.88
CA ALA A 149 5.53 7.45 6.25
C ALA A 149 4.09 6.95 6.06
N TYR A 150 3.89 5.71 5.63
CA TYR A 150 2.56 5.11 5.55
C TYR A 150 1.92 4.92 6.93
N ALA A 151 2.68 4.52 7.95
CA ALA A 151 2.18 4.42 9.32
C ALA A 151 1.76 5.80 9.88
N ALA A 152 2.55 6.85 9.62
CA ALA A 152 2.21 8.21 10.00
C ALA A 152 0.94 8.70 9.28
N ALA A 153 0.84 8.47 7.98
CA ALA A 153 -0.35 8.81 7.19
C ALA A 153 -1.60 8.06 7.69
N TYR A 154 -1.45 6.77 8.03
CA TYR A 154 -2.54 5.99 8.60
C TYR A 154 -3.07 6.62 9.90
N ARG A 155 -2.18 6.99 10.83
CA ARG A 155 -2.59 7.64 12.10
C ARG A 155 -3.23 9.01 11.91
N GLN A 156 -2.83 9.75 10.89
CA GLN A 156 -3.45 11.05 10.57
C GLN A 156 -4.86 10.88 10.00
N VAL A 157 -5.04 9.89 9.12
CA VAL A 157 -6.33 9.60 8.48
C VAL A 157 -7.29 8.87 9.43
N PHE A 158 -6.74 8.04 10.32
CA PHE A 158 -7.46 7.26 11.32
C PHE A 158 -6.88 7.53 12.72
N PRO A 159 -7.24 8.65 13.36
CA PRO A 159 -6.81 8.94 14.72
C PRO A 159 -7.25 7.83 15.68
N GLU A 160 -6.39 7.49 16.64
CA GLU A 160 -6.78 6.62 17.75
C GLU A 160 -7.91 7.32 18.51
N THR A 161 -9.05 6.65 18.66
CA THR A 161 -10.07 7.10 19.60
C THR A 161 -9.40 7.07 20.98
N SER A 162 -9.12 8.24 21.55
CA SER A 162 -8.61 8.33 22.91
C SER A 162 -9.57 7.55 23.81
N MET A 163 -9.12 6.38 24.31
CA MET A 163 -9.83 5.75 25.41
C MET A 163 -9.81 6.76 26.54
N ASN A 164 -10.97 7.38 26.82
CA ASN A 164 -11.21 8.05 28.09
C ASN A 164 -11.02 6.99 29.15
N PHE A 165 -9.81 6.88 29.71
CA PHE A 165 -9.60 6.08 30.89
C PHE A 165 -10.56 6.65 31.95
N PRO A 166 -11.47 5.83 32.52
CA PRO A 166 -12.17 6.28 33.71
C PRO A 166 -11.11 6.73 34.72
N PRO A 167 -11.29 7.89 35.38
CA PRO A 167 -10.33 8.40 36.35
C PRO A 167 -9.95 7.26 37.29
N SER A 168 -8.65 7.09 37.55
CA SER A 168 -8.17 6.08 38.49
C SER A 168 -8.99 6.19 39.79
N PRO A 169 -9.49 5.07 40.35
CA PRO A 169 -10.25 5.12 41.58
C PRO A 169 -9.45 5.84 42.67
N PRO A 170 -10.10 6.65 43.52
CA PRO A 170 -9.42 7.39 44.57
C PRO A 170 -8.59 6.44 45.45
N PRO A 171 -7.42 6.87 45.94
CA PRO A 171 -6.57 6.04 46.78
C PRO A 171 -7.37 5.54 48.00
N PRO A 172 -7.16 4.29 48.44
CA PRO A 172 -7.86 3.75 49.60
C PRO A 172 -7.61 4.64 50.83
N PRO A 173 -8.64 4.87 51.67
CA PRO A 173 -8.49 5.70 52.86
C PRO A 173 -7.34 5.16 53.72
N ALA A 174 -6.49 6.06 54.21
CA ALA A 174 -5.33 5.74 55.05
C ALA A 174 -5.78 5.29 56.45
N SER A 175 -6.49 4.18 56.53
CA SER A 175 -6.92 3.55 57.79
C SER A 175 -5.78 2.81 58.50
N TRP A 176 -4.61 2.70 57.86
CA TRP A 176 -3.39 2.10 58.42
C TRP A 176 -2.49 3.09 59.17
N ALA A 177 -2.88 4.38 59.25
CA ALA A 177 -2.14 5.43 59.93
C ALA A 177 -2.69 5.79 61.33
N ALA A 178 -3.50 4.91 61.93
CA ALA A 178 -4.07 5.06 63.27
C ALA A 178 -3.41 4.12 64.28
#